data_AF-A0A7S0BWL7-F1
#
_entry.id   AF-A0A7S0BWL7-F1
#
_cell.length_a   1.000
_cell.length_b   1.000
_cell.length_c   1.000
_cell.angle_alpha   90.00
_cell.angle_beta   90.00
_cell.angle_gamma   90.00
#
_symmetry.space_group_name_H-M   'P 1'
#
loop_
_entity.id
_entity.type
_entity.pdbx_description
1 polymer ?
#
loop_
_entity_poly.entity_id
_entity_poly.type
_entity_poly.pdbx_seq_one_letter_code
_entity_poly.pdbx_strand_id
1 'polypeptide(L)'
;MKDENGMVHRLSRKGSNLLKKKEDREDNHSNCFQNDDAKYAIKMVNTTIDPNFVHDAMIDLAIEARFLAILDHPNIIRLRAIRQGNPCENGFFLLLDRIVDTLEVRLHQWKIADCRTKKKISKITDPIGKKKKSLFQERINAAIEIAMGMQYIHSLNIIYRDLKPE
;
A
#
# COMPACT_ATOMS: atom_id res chain seq x y z
N MET A 1 -50.06 46.63 -20.27
CA MET A 1 -49.36 47.91 -20.09
C MET A 1 -49.25 48.13 -18.59
N LYS A 2 -48.00 48.10 -18.06
CA LYS A 2 -47.57 48.49 -16.71
C LYS A 2 -47.92 47.55 -15.54
N ASP A 3 -47.00 46.64 -15.26
CA ASP A 3 -46.07 46.63 -14.10
C ASP A 3 -46.52 47.39 -12.83
N GLU A 4 -46.40 46.75 -11.66
CA GLU A 4 -45.66 47.26 -10.48
C GLU A 4 -45.64 46.26 -9.30
N ASN A 5 -44.46 45.62 -9.15
CA ASN A 5 -43.69 45.25 -7.96
C ASN A 5 -44.31 45.19 -6.55
N GLY A 6 -43.89 44.16 -5.80
CA GLY A 6 -43.37 44.39 -4.44
C GLY A 6 -43.25 43.18 -3.50
N MET A 7 -42.00 42.71 -3.28
CA MET A 7 -41.48 41.98 -2.09
C MET A 7 -42.00 40.53 -1.86
N VAL A 8 -41.25 39.53 -1.38
CA VAL A 8 -40.13 39.48 -0.42
C VAL A 8 -39.39 38.12 -0.48
N HIS A 9 -38.05 38.18 -0.43
CA HIS A 9 -37.05 37.37 0.29
C HIS A 9 -37.26 35.90 0.74
N ARG A 10 -36.33 35.05 0.24
CA ARG A 10 -35.34 34.18 0.95
C ARG A 10 -35.78 33.16 2.04
N LEU A 11 -35.40 31.90 1.73
CA LEU A 11 -34.66 30.88 2.52
C LEU A 11 -35.40 29.71 3.21
N SER A 12 -34.91 28.51 2.83
CA SER A 12 -34.49 27.37 3.70
C SER A 12 -35.43 26.17 3.88
N ARG A 13 -34.83 24.97 3.67
CA ARG A 13 -34.91 23.69 4.43
C ARG A 13 -35.03 22.49 3.46
N LYS A 14 -33.94 21.74 3.24
CA LYS A 14 -33.53 20.48 3.92
C LYS A 14 -34.55 19.33 3.81
N GLY A 15 -34.14 18.25 3.14
CA GLY A 15 -34.41 16.87 3.57
C GLY A 15 -35.19 15.98 2.59
N SER A 16 -34.48 15.11 1.87
CA SER A 16 -34.90 13.72 1.57
C SER A 16 -33.89 13.02 0.64
N ASN A 17 -32.66 12.81 1.13
CA ASN A 17 -31.71 11.87 0.52
C ASN A 17 -31.63 10.63 1.40
N LEU A 18 -32.58 9.72 1.24
CA LEU A 18 -32.48 8.35 1.70
C LEU A 18 -33.35 7.52 0.76
N LEU A 19 -32.78 6.45 0.20
CA LEU A 19 -33.38 5.51 -0.76
C LEU A 19 -33.17 5.84 -2.25
N LYS A 20 -31.94 5.63 -2.72
CA LYS A 20 -31.65 4.86 -3.95
C LYS A 20 -30.14 4.57 -3.98
N LYS A 21 -29.79 3.40 -3.45
CA LYS A 21 -28.46 2.80 -3.56
C LYS A 21 -28.68 1.35 -3.95
N LYS A 22 -28.35 1.02 -5.20
CA LYS A 22 -27.86 -0.26 -5.75
C LYS A 22 -28.24 -0.33 -7.23
N GLU A 23 -27.31 -0.87 -8.03
CA GLU A 23 -27.23 -0.85 -9.50
C GLU A 23 -26.93 0.57 -10.03
N ASP A 24 -25.76 0.87 -10.60
CA ASP A 24 -25.02 0.14 -11.63
C ASP A 24 -23.50 0.18 -11.38
N ARG A 25 -22.83 -0.98 -11.45
CA ARG A 25 -21.38 -1.05 -11.67
C ARG A 25 -21.18 -1.53 -13.10
N GLU A 26 -21.22 -0.58 -14.02
CA GLU A 26 -20.76 -0.82 -15.38
C GLU A 26 -19.23 -0.97 -15.36
N ASP A 27 -18.80 -2.13 -15.86
CA ASP A 27 -17.43 -2.58 -16.00
C ASP A 27 -16.67 -1.72 -17.01
N ASN A 28 -15.90 -0.77 -16.49
CA ASN A 28 -15.02 0.08 -17.29
C ASN A 28 -13.61 -0.54 -17.35
N HIS A 29 -13.47 -1.61 -18.13
CA HIS A 29 -12.27 -2.46 -18.15
C HIS A 29 -11.15 -2.00 -19.11
N SER A 30 -11.21 -0.81 -19.69
CA SER A 30 -10.33 -0.43 -20.81
C SER A 30 -9.43 0.79 -20.58
N ASN A 31 -9.06 1.14 -19.33
CA ASN A 31 -8.11 2.22 -19.10
C ASN A 31 -7.22 2.12 -17.84
N CYS A 32 -6.79 0.92 -17.46
CA CYS A 32 -6.03 0.70 -16.21
C CYS A 32 -4.50 0.86 -16.31
N PHE A 33 -3.94 1.21 -17.47
CA PHE A 33 -2.48 1.27 -17.65
C PHE A 33 -1.87 2.68 -17.62
N GLN A 34 -2.67 3.73 -17.49
CA GLN A 34 -2.19 5.12 -17.50
C GLN A 34 -2.45 5.91 -16.21
N ASN A 35 -3.19 5.35 -15.26
CA ASN A 35 -3.36 5.94 -13.94
C ASN A 35 -2.79 4.98 -12.88
N ASP A 36 -2.07 5.52 -11.91
CA ASP A 36 -1.46 4.81 -10.78
C ASP A 36 -2.51 4.28 -9.76
N ASP A 37 -3.68 3.87 -10.26
CA ASP A 37 -4.85 3.45 -9.48
C ASP A 37 -4.82 1.96 -9.11
N ALA A 38 -3.77 1.23 -9.50
CA ALA A 38 -3.65 -0.18 -9.16
C ALA A 38 -3.45 -0.33 -7.64
N LYS A 39 -4.42 -0.95 -6.97
CA LYS A 39 -4.46 -1.15 -5.51
C LYS A 39 -3.78 -2.43 -5.04
N TYR A 40 -3.59 -3.38 -5.94
CA TYR A 40 -3.14 -4.73 -5.63
C TYR A 40 -1.94 -5.10 -6.48
N ALA A 41 -1.15 -6.04 -5.97
CA ALA A 41 -0.04 -6.68 -6.67
C ALA A 41 -0.37 -8.16 -6.88
N ILE A 42 0.08 -8.72 -8.00
CA ILE A 42 -0.03 -10.16 -8.29
C ILE A 42 1.37 -10.75 -8.25
N LYS A 43 1.57 -11.76 -7.39
CA LYS A 43 2.82 -12.52 -7.31
C LYS A 43 2.61 -13.88 -7.98
N MET A 44 3.46 -14.20 -8.96
CA MET A 44 3.41 -15.44 -9.75
C MET A 44 4.82 -15.98 -9.99
N VAL A 45 4.93 -17.29 -10.22
CA VAL A 45 6.18 -17.88 -10.71
C VAL A 45 6.42 -17.41 -12.14
N ASN A 46 7.63 -16.91 -12.41
CA ASN A 46 8.04 -16.64 -13.78
C ASN A 46 8.35 -17.97 -14.49
N THR A 47 7.52 -18.34 -15.47
CA THR A 47 7.68 -19.61 -16.21
C THR A 47 8.78 -19.56 -17.27
N THR A 48 9.43 -18.42 -17.49
CA THR A 48 10.55 -18.31 -18.44
C THR A 48 11.89 -18.71 -17.84
N ILE A 49 11.94 -19.05 -16.55
CA ILE A 49 13.15 -19.58 -15.89
C ILE A 49 13.40 -21.03 -16.32
N ASP A 50 14.58 -21.55 -15.97
CA ASP A 50 14.92 -22.96 -16.24
C ASP A 50 13.86 -23.89 -15.61
N PRO A 51 13.27 -24.81 -16.40
CA PRO A 51 12.24 -25.75 -15.95
C PRO A 51 12.56 -26.50 -14.65
N ASN A 52 13.84 -26.74 -14.38
CA ASN A 52 14.29 -27.41 -13.16
C ASN A 52 13.96 -26.61 -11.89
N PHE A 53 13.93 -25.28 -11.97
CA PHE A 53 13.62 -24.41 -10.82
C PHE A 53 12.15 -23.99 -10.76
N VAL A 54 11.37 -24.21 -11.83
CA VAL A 54 9.95 -23.82 -11.87
C VAL A 54 9.17 -24.57 -10.79
N HIS A 55 9.42 -25.87 -10.64
CA HIS A 55 8.72 -26.69 -9.64
C HIS A 55 9.04 -26.24 -8.21
N ASP A 56 10.30 -25.96 -7.91
CA ASP A 56 10.73 -25.47 -6.59
C ASP A 56 10.15 -24.07 -6.31
N ALA A 57 10.14 -23.18 -7.31
CA ALA A 57 9.51 -21.87 -7.19
C ALA A 57 7.99 -21.95 -6.95
N MET A 58 7.30 -22.95 -7.51
CA MET A 58 5.89 -23.20 -7.23
C MET A 58 5.67 -23.67 -5.79
N ILE A 59 6.53 -24.55 -5.28
CA ILE A 59 6.50 -24.98 -3.88
C ILE A 59 6.72 -23.77 -2.96
N ASP A 60 7.72 -22.94 -3.24
CA ASP A 60 8.01 -21.75 -2.44
C ASP A 60 6.82 -20.77 -2.43
N LEU A 61 6.19 -20.53 -3.58
CA LEU A 61 5.00 -19.67 -3.67
C LEU A 61 3.80 -20.25 -2.89
N ALA A 62 3.63 -21.57 -2.91
CA ALA A 62 2.58 -22.26 -2.14
C ALA A 62 2.84 -22.17 -0.62
N ILE A 63 4.09 -22.33 -0.20
CA ILE A 63 4.51 -22.17 1.20
C ILE A 63 4.29 -20.72 1.65
N GLU A 64 4.66 -19.74 0.82
CA GLU A 64 4.44 -18.33 1.09
C GLU A 64 2.94 -18.03 1.26
N ALA A 65 2.08 -18.56 0.38
CA ALA A 65 0.63 -18.43 0.51
C ALA A 65 0.13 -18.93 1.87
N ARG A 66 0.64 -20.08 2.33
CA ARG A 66 0.27 -20.67 3.62
C ARG A 66 0.69 -19.78 4.80
N PHE A 67 1.89 -19.21 4.76
CA PHE A 67 2.34 -18.27 5.79
C PHE A 67 1.49 -17.00 5.77
N LEU A 68 1.28 -16.38 4.61
CA LEU A 68 0.52 -15.15 4.50
C LEU A 68 -0.97 -15.33 4.86
N ALA A 69 -1.53 -16.53 4.70
CA ALA A 69 -2.93 -16.81 5.05
C ALA A 69 -3.24 -16.71 6.55
N ILE A 70 -2.24 -16.84 7.42
CA ILE A 70 -2.41 -16.75 8.88
C ILE A 70 -1.97 -15.40 9.47
N LEU A 71 -1.38 -14.52 8.65
CA LEU A 71 -0.90 -13.21 9.11
C LEU A 71 -1.99 -12.15 8.91
N ASP A 72 -2.41 -11.52 10.01
CA ASP A 72 -3.37 -10.42 10.00
C ASP A 72 -2.86 -9.28 10.90
N HIS A 73 -2.06 -8.39 10.32
CA HIS A 73 -1.48 -7.25 11.03
C HIS A 73 -1.28 -6.05 10.08
N PRO A 74 -1.54 -4.81 10.51
CA PRO A 74 -1.44 -3.62 9.64
C PRO A 74 -0.03 -3.35 9.08
N ASN A 75 1.02 -3.79 9.79
CA ASN A 75 2.42 -3.63 9.35
C ASN A 75 3.00 -4.89 8.68
N ILE A 76 2.15 -5.78 8.19
CA ILE A 76 2.54 -6.97 7.40
C ILE A 76 1.69 -6.98 6.14
N ILE A 77 2.31 -7.32 5.00
CA ILE A 77 1.58 -7.40 3.73
C ILE A 77 0.45 -8.42 3.81
N ARG A 78 -0.75 -8.03 3.38
CA ARG A 78 -1.94 -8.87 3.46
C ARG A 78 -2.16 -9.66 2.17
N LEU A 79 -2.41 -10.97 2.33
CA LEU A 79 -2.97 -11.80 1.26
C LEU A 79 -4.47 -11.52 1.11
N ARG A 80 -4.87 -11.04 -0.08
CA ARG A 80 -6.26 -10.70 -0.41
C ARG A 80 -7.00 -11.87 -1.04
N ALA A 81 -6.33 -12.60 -1.93
CA ALA A 81 -6.88 -13.78 -2.58
C ALA A 81 -5.75 -14.67 -3.12
N ILE A 82 -6.10 -15.90 -3.44
CA ILE A 82 -5.25 -16.86 -4.17
C ILE A 82 -6.01 -17.38 -5.38
N ARG A 83 -5.29 -17.84 -6.41
CA ARG A 83 -5.91 -18.63 -7.49
C ARG A 83 -6.59 -19.87 -6.88
N GLN A 84 -7.81 -20.16 -7.31
CA GLN A 84 -8.49 -21.40 -6.99
C GLN A 84 -7.79 -22.60 -7.65
N GLY A 85 -7.65 -23.71 -6.92
CA GLY A 85 -7.06 -24.95 -7.42
C GLY A 85 -5.81 -25.36 -6.65
N ASN A 86 -4.98 -26.19 -7.27
CA ASN A 86 -3.74 -26.66 -6.66
C ASN A 86 -2.67 -25.54 -6.67
N PRO A 87 -2.05 -25.21 -5.52
CA PRO A 87 -0.96 -24.23 -5.45
C PRO A 87 0.30 -24.57 -6.26
N CYS A 88 0.51 -25.86 -6.58
CA CYS A 88 1.66 -26.32 -7.37
C CYS A 88 1.34 -26.50 -8.86
N GLU A 89 0.27 -25.89 -9.35
CA GLU A 89 -0.07 -25.87 -10.78
C GLU A 89 0.40 -24.60 -11.48
N ASN A 90 0.59 -24.72 -12.80
CA ASN A 90 0.93 -23.57 -13.62
C ASN A 90 -0.15 -22.49 -13.55
N GLY A 91 0.29 -21.24 -13.45
CA GLY A 91 -0.58 -20.08 -13.30
C GLY A 91 -1.08 -19.83 -11.88
N PHE A 92 -0.64 -20.57 -10.86
CA PHE A 92 -0.92 -20.20 -9.46
C PHE A 92 -0.37 -18.80 -9.14
N PHE A 93 -1.18 -18.00 -8.45
CA PHE A 93 -0.85 -16.62 -8.10
C PHE A 93 -1.46 -16.18 -6.78
N LEU A 94 -0.81 -15.19 -6.17
CA LEU A 94 -1.26 -14.51 -4.96
C LEU A 94 -1.67 -13.08 -5.32
N LEU A 95 -2.82 -12.65 -4.83
CA LEU A 95 -3.25 -11.25 -4.86
C LEU A 95 -2.91 -10.61 -3.52
N LEU A 96 -2.03 -9.62 -3.53
CA LEU A 96 -1.49 -8.94 -2.35
C LEU A 96 -1.84 -7.45 -2.37
N ASP A 97 -1.74 -6.78 -1.23
CA ASP A 97 -1.72 -5.32 -1.20
C ASP A 97 -0.50 -4.78 -1.96
N ARG A 98 -0.70 -3.75 -2.79
CA ARG A 98 0.41 -3.11 -3.51
C ARG A 98 1.21 -2.23 -2.56
N ILE A 99 2.50 -2.52 -2.42
CA ILE A 99 3.47 -1.64 -1.76
C ILE A 99 4.09 -0.73 -2.83
N VAL A 100 4.12 0.58 -2.57
CA VAL A 100 4.60 1.59 -3.54
C VAL A 100 6.13 1.61 -3.61
N ASP A 101 6.81 1.59 -2.46
CA ASP A 101 8.27 1.66 -2.34
C ASP A 101 8.79 0.65 -1.31
N THR A 102 10.04 0.19 -1.48
CA THR A 102 10.76 -0.62 -0.49
C THR A 102 11.40 0.25 0.60
N LEU A 103 11.79 -0.36 1.72
CA LEU A 103 12.50 0.35 2.78
C LEU A 103 13.87 0.83 2.31
N GLU A 104 14.56 0.07 1.44
CA GLU A 104 15.82 0.45 0.83
C GLU A 104 15.69 1.78 0.05
N VAL A 105 14.66 1.89 -0.79
CA VAL A 105 14.36 3.12 -1.54
C VAL A 105 14.12 4.30 -0.58
N ARG A 106 13.36 4.08 0.49
CA ARG A 106 13.07 5.08 1.52
C ARG A 106 14.33 5.51 2.29
N LEU A 107 15.20 4.56 2.66
CA LEU A 107 16.50 4.82 3.29
C LEU A 107 17.39 5.67 2.38
N HIS A 108 17.42 5.37 1.08
CA HIS A 108 18.17 6.17 0.11
C HIS A 108 17.64 7.61 0.00
N GLN A 109 16.32 7.78 -0.10
CA GLN A 109 15.68 9.10 -0.12
C GLN A 109 15.99 9.91 1.16
N TRP A 110 15.90 9.27 2.32
CA TRP A 110 16.23 9.90 3.60
C TRP A 110 17.71 10.31 3.70
N LYS A 111 18.62 9.52 3.13
CA LYS A 111 20.05 9.87 3.06
C LYS A 111 20.27 11.13 2.22
N ILE A 112 19.63 11.22 1.04
CA ILE A 112 19.69 12.42 0.19
C ILE A 112 19.12 13.64 0.94
N ALA A 113 17.97 13.48 1.60
CA ALA A 113 17.32 14.56 2.34
C ALA A 113 18.18 15.07 3.52
N ASP A 114 18.83 14.16 4.25
CA ASP A 114 19.75 14.51 5.33
C ASP A 114 21.01 15.24 4.81
N CYS A 115 21.55 14.84 3.67
CA CYS A 115 22.65 15.56 3.02
C CYS A 115 22.24 16.99 2.61
N ARG A 116 21.00 17.19 2.13
CA ARG A 116 20.49 18.51 1.75
C ARG A 116 20.32 19.43 2.96
N THR A 117 19.83 18.91 4.08
CA THR A 117 19.65 19.69 5.32
C THR A 117 20.96 20.11 5.99
N LYS A 118 22.06 19.42 5.72
CA LYS A 118 23.41 19.76 6.22
C LYS A 118 24.08 20.92 5.48
N LYS A 119 23.62 21.28 4.26
CA LYS A 119 24.21 22.38 3.48
C LYS A 119 23.98 23.72 4.19
N LYS A 120 24.97 24.62 4.13
CA LYS A 120 24.92 25.95 4.79
C LYS A 120 23.66 26.76 4.41
N ILE A 121 23.19 26.64 3.15
CA ILE A 121 21.97 27.26 2.62
C ILE A 121 20.70 26.76 3.35
N SER A 122 20.67 25.48 3.77
CA SER A 122 19.54 24.93 4.51
C SER A 122 19.41 25.50 5.91
N LYS A 123 20.50 25.92 6.56
CA LYS A 123 20.45 26.52 7.89
C LYS A 123 19.83 27.92 7.88
N ILE A 124 19.94 28.62 6.75
CA ILE A 124 19.32 29.94 6.54
C ILE A 124 17.80 29.78 6.31
N THR A 125 17.38 28.71 5.64
CA THR A 125 15.97 28.47 5.29
C THR A 125 15.18 27.67 6.33
N ASP A 126 15.84 26.93 7.22
CA ASP A 126 15.22 26.19 8.32
C ASP A 126 16.04 26.34 9.62
N PRO A 127 16.02 27.53 10.25
CA PRO A 127 16.80 27.79 11.47
C PRO A 127 16.34 26.98 12.68
N ILE A 128 15.07 26.53 12.69
CA ILE A 128 14.48 25.73 13.78
C ILE A 128 14.81 24.23 13.61
N GLY A 129 15.28 23.81 12.44
CA GLY A 129 15.59 22.42 12.14
C GLY A 129 14.36 21.51 12.03
N LYS A 130 13.20 22.07 11.64
CA LYS A 130 11.93 21.35 11.52
C LYS A 130 12.04 20.18 10.54
N LYS A 131 12.74 20.36 9.42
CA LYS A 131 12.95 19.31 8.40
C LYS A 131 13.75 18.13 8.96
N LYS A 132 14.81 18.42 9.74
CA LYS A 132 15.61 17.38 10.38
C LYS A 132 14.79 16.59 11.41
N LYS A 133 13.98 17.29 12.20
CA LYS A 133 13.06 16.66 13.17
C LYS A 133 12.01 15.79 12.46
N SER A 134 11.42 16.27 11.37
CA SER A 134 10.46 15.50 10.56
C SER A 134 11.06 14.21 10.02
N LEU A 135 12.24 14.29 9.39
CA LEU A 135 12.94 13.11 8.86
C LEU A 135 13.28 12.10 9.96
N PHE A 136 13.67 12.57 11.14
CA PHE A 136 13.91 11.69 12.28
C PHE A 136 12.63 11.01 12.75
N GLN A 137 11.52 11.75 12.84
CA GLN A 137 10.23 11.19 13.22
C GLN A 137 9.75 10.11 12.25
N GLU A 138 9.89 10.33 10.93
CA GLU A 138 9.55 9.32 9.91
C GLU A 138 10.34 8.02 10.10
N ARG A 139 11.64 8.12 10.36
CA ARG A 139 12.50 6.96 10.60
C ARG A 139 12.12 6.20 11.87
N ILE A 140 11.80 6.92 12.95
CA ILE A 140 11.36 6.30 14.20
C ILE A 140 10.00 5.61 14.00
N ASN A 141 9.07 6.24 13.29
CA ASN A 141 7.78 5.64 12.98
C ASN A 141 7.96 4.34 12.18
N ALA A 142 8.79 4.34 11.14
CA ALA A 142 9.08 3.14 10.36
C ALA A 142 9.70 2.03 11.23
N ALA A 143 10.63 2.36 12.12
CA ALA A 143 11.22 1.39 13.04
C ALA A 143 10.19 0.80 14.01
N ILE A 144 9.27 1.62 14.53
CA ILE A 144 8.17 1.19 15.40
C ILE A 144 7.22 0.25 14.65
N GLU A 145 6.83 0.61 13.42
CA GLU A 145 5.94 -0.19 12.57
C GLU A 145 6.54 -1.58 12.26
N ILE A 146 7.84 -1.63 11.93
CA ILE A 146 8.57 -2.89 11.74
C ILE A 146 8.59 -3.70 13.04
N ALA A 147 8.87 -3.05 14.18
CA ALA A 147 8.90 -3.72 15.48
C ALA A 147 7.53 -4.30 15.87
N MET A 148 6.43 -3.58 15.59
CA MET A 148 5.06 -4.07 15.81
C MET A 148 4.76 -5.29 14.93
N GLY A 149 5.12 -5.27 13.65
CA GLY A 149 4.99 -6.42 12.76
C GLY A 149 5.78 -7.64 13.25
N MET A 150 7.05 -7.43 13.65
CA MET A 150 7.89 -8.51 14.18
C MET A 150 7.37 -9.06 15.51
N GLN A 151 6.88 -8.21 16.41
CA GLN A 151 6.24 -8.62 17.65
C GLN A 151 5.04 -9.54 17.37
N TYR A 152 4.20 -9.19 16.40
CA TYR A 152 3.07 -10.01 15.99
C TYR A 152 3.51 -11.36 15.43
N ILE A 153 4.48 -11.39 14.50
CA ILE A 153 5.01 -12.64 13.94
C ILE A 153 5.55 -13.56 15.06
N HIS A 154 6.29 -12.99 16.01
CA HIS A 154 6.81 -13.76 17.14
C HIS A 154 5.72 -14.24 18.10
N SER A 155 4.61 -13.51 18.24
CA SER A 155 3.46 -13.96 19.04
C SER A 155 2.80 -15.24 18.47
N LEU A 156 2.99 -15.49 17.18
CA LEU A 156 2.56 -16.71 16.50
C LEU A 156 3.63 -17.83 16.52
N ASN A 157 4.75 -17.63 17.23
CA ASN A 157 5.91 -18.53 17.24
C ASN A 157 6.54 -18.75 15.84
N ILE A 158 6.47 -17.76 14.97
CA ILE A 158 7.09 -17.79 13.64
C ILE A 158 8.41 -17.02 13.69
N ILE A 159 9.45 -17.51 13.01
CA ILE A 159 10.75 -16.82 12.89
C ILE A 159 10.94 -16.39 11.43
N TYR A 160 11.00 -15.08 11.16
CA TYR A 160 11.11 -14.53 9.79
C TYR A 160 12.48 -14.82 9.12
N ARG A 161 13.56 -14.89 9.91
CA ARG A 161 14.95 -15.22 9.53
C ARG A 161 15.66 -14.28 8.53
N ASP A 162 14.96 -13.56 7.67
CA ASP A 162 15.57 -12.73 6.61
C ASP A 162 15.09 -11.27 6.68
N LEU A 163 15.22 -10.63 7.86
CA LEU A 163 14.83 -9.23 8.02
C LEU A 163 15.88 -8.30 7.41
N LYS A 164 15.52 -7.65 6.31
CA LYS A 164 16.40 -6.78 5.52
C LYS A 164 15.61 -5.66 4.84
N PRO A 165 16.26 -4.57 4.40
CA PRO A 165 15.58 -3.39 3.88
C PRO A 165 15.09 -3.50 2.43
N GLU A 166 15.56 -4.50 1.67
CA GLU A 166 15.14 -4.77 0.29
C GLU A 166 13.68 -5.26 0.24
#